data_AF-A0A0F8SJ95-F1
#
_entry.id   AF-A0A0F8SJ95-F1
#
_cell.length_a   1.000
_cell.length_b   1.000
_cell.length_c   1.000
_cell.angle_alpha   90.00
_cell.angle_beta   90.00
_cell.angle_gamma   90.00
#
_symmetry.space_group_name_H-M   'P 1'
#
loop_
_entity.id
_entity.type
_entity.pdbx_description
1 polymer ?
#
loop_
_entity_poly.entity_id
_entity_poly.type
_entity_poly.pdbx_seq_one_letter_code
_entity_poly.pdbx_strand_id
1 'polypeptide(L)' 'MTIWEYDVKEIRFSEWSKTKEDLNHFGVEGWELIKFSNEIDENGMITAVFKRPVDYVDAAF' A
#
# COMPACT_ATOMS: atom_id res chain seq x y z
N MET A 1 -0.18 -11.90 -20.10
CA MET A 1 0.80 -10.92 -19.57
C MET A 1 0.02 -10.11 -18.55
N THR A 2 0.35 -10.17 -17.26
CA THR A 2 -0.42 -9.45 -16.24
C THR A 2 -0.13 -7.96 -16.37
N ILE A 3 -1.17 -7.16 -16.56
CA ILE A 3 -1.07 -5.70 -16.54
C ILE A 3 -1.08 -5.27 -15.07
N TRP A 4 -0.14 -4.42 -14.67
CA TRP A 4 -0.01 -3.92 -13.31
C TRP A 4 -0.43 -2.46 -13.24
N GLU A 5 -1.24 -2.14 -12.24
CA GLU A 5 -1.50 -0.77 -11.80
C GLU A 5 -0.53 -0.43 -10.67
N TYR A 6 -0.04 0.81 -10.63
CA TYR A 6 0.87 1.31 -9.61
C TYR A 6 0.29 2.57 -8.99
N ASP A 7 0.43 2.71 -7.67
CA ASP A 7 -0.04 3.88 -6.94
C ASP A 7 0.91 4.25 -5.81
N VAL A 8 0.90 5.53 -5.41
CA VAL A 8 1.67 6.04 -4.27
C VAL A 8 0.70 6.43 -3.17
N LYS A 9 0.87 5.81 -1.99
CA LYS A 9 0.00 6.04 -0.84
C LYS A 9 0.81 6.45 0.38
N GLU A 10 0.20 7.28 1.23
CA GLU A 10 0.76 7.67 2.51
C GLU A 10 0.36 6.66 3.59
N ILE A 11 1.33 6.29 4.43
CA ILE A 11 1.15 5.31 5.50
C ILE A 11 1.61 5.92 6.81
N ARG A 12 0.87 5.67 7.89
CA ARG A 12 1.25 6.12 9.23
C ARG A 12 2.41 5.27 9.73
N PHE A 13 3.62 5.83 9.75
CA PHE A 13 4.86 5.12 10.12
C PHE A 13 5.35 5.43 11.53
N SER A 14 4.80 6.46 12.17
CA SER A 14 5.12 6.84 13.56
C SER A 14 4.88 5.73 14.57
N GLU A 15 3.92 4.83 14.29
CA GLU A 15 3.55 3.71 15.15
C GLU A 15 3.35 2.45 14.32
N TRP A 16 4.14 1.42 14.60
CA TRP A 16 4.12 0.15 13.86
C TRP A 16 2.73 -0.52 13.81
N SER A 17 1.96 -0.38 14.89
CA SER A 17 0.59 -0.90 14.96
C SER A 17 -0.32 -0.26 13.92
N LYS A 18 -0.20 1.07 13.71
CA LYS A 18 -0.97 1.81 12.70
C LYS A 18 -0.47 1.50 11.29
N THR A 19 0.84 1.38 11.11
CA THR A 19 1.43 0.94 9.84
C THR A 19 0.87 -0.39 9.40
N LYS A 20 0.77 -1.36 10.33
CA LYS A 20 0.22 -2.68 10.05
C LYS A 20 -1.27 -2.62 9.69
N GLU A 21 -2.04 -1.75 10.34
CA GLU A 21 -3.45 -1.52 10.03
C GLU A 21 -3.63 -0.98 8.60
N ASP A 22 -2.86 0.06 8.23
CA ASP A 22 -2.87 0.64 6.89
C ASP A 22 -2.48 -0.39 5.82
N LEU A 23 -1.39 -1.14 6.05
CA LEU A 23 -0.94 -2.18 5.11
C LEU A 23 -1.98 -3.30 4.94
N ASN A 24 -2.64 -3.71 6.02
CA ASN A 24 -3.70 -4.70 5.94
C ASN A 24 -4.89 -4.17 5.14
N HIS A 25 -5.28 -2.90 5.35
CA HIS A 25 -6.36 -2.28 4.60
C HIS A 25 -6.06 -2.27 3.10
N PHE A 26 -4.88 -1.78 2.70
CA PHE A 26 -4.45 -1.78 1.30
C PHE A 26 -4.34 -3.20 0.72
N GLY A 27 -3.87 -4.16 1.51
CA GLY A 27 -3.81 -5.57 1.11
C GLY A 27 -5.20 -6.18 0.82
N VAL A 28 -6.21 -5.81 1.61
CA VAL A 28 -7.61 -6.22 1.38
C VAL A 28 -8.16 -5.61 0.08
N GLU A 29 -7.72 -4.40 -0.28
CA GLU A 29 -8.06 -3.75 -1.56
C GLU A 29 -7.26 -4.29 -2.77
N GLY A 30 -6.42 -5.32 -2.55
CA GLY A 30 -5.62 -5.98 -3.57
C GLY A 30 -4.27 -5.31 -3.84
N TRP A 31 -3.87 -4.31 -3.04
CA TRP A 31 -2.58 -3.64 -3.19
C TRP A 31 -1.45 -4.38 -2.49
N GLU A 32 -0.37 -4.60 -3.24
CA GLU A 32 0.88 -5.15 -2.74
C GLU A 32 1.92 -4.04 -2.56
N LEU A 33 2.50 -3.94 -1.38
CA LEU A 33 3.59 -3.01 -1.08
C LEU A 33 4.85 -3.38 -1.88
N ILE A 34 5.43 -2.40 -2.59
CA ILE A 34 6.71 -2.56 -3.31
C ILE A 34 7.86 -1.97 -2.50
N LYS A 35 7.71 -0.72 -2.06
CA LYS A 35 8.75 0.00 -1.34
C LYS A 35 8.18 1.15 -0.52
N PHE A 36 8.84 1.45 0.59
CA PHE A 36 8.68 2.70 1.30
C PHE A 36 9.61 3.78 0.71
N SER A 37 9.26 5.04 0.88
CA SER A 37 10.21 6.15 0.72
C SER A 37 11.23 6.15 1.84
N ASN A 38 12.38 6.79 1.60
CA ASN A 38 13.41 6.93 2.63
C ASN A 38 13.11 8.05 3.64
N GLU A 39 12.11 8.88 3.35
CA GLU A 39 11.78 10.07 4.12
C GLU A 39 10.44 9.88 4.80
N ILE A 40 10.42 10.20 6.10
CA ILE A 40 9.23 10.28 6.93
C ILE A 40 8.95 11.76 7.13
N ASP A 41 7.72 12.16 6.85
CA ASP A 41 7.25 13.54 7.01
C ASP A 41 7.15 13.94 8.49
N GLU A 42 7.08 15.25 8.77
CA GLU A 42 6.91 15.80 10.12
C GLU A 42 5.69 15.26 10.87
N ASN A 43 4.67 14.79 10.14
CA ASN A 43 3.47 14.17 10.69
C ASN A 43 3.65 12.66 10.99
N GLY A 44 4.84 12.10 10.80
CA GLY A 44 5.11 10.68 10.97
C GLY A 44 4.52 9.80 9.86
N MET A 45 4.23 10.38 8.70
CA MET A 45 3.77 9.66 7.52
C MET A 45 4.94 9.29 6.62
N ILE A 46 4.86 8.13 5.97
CA ILE A 46 5.82 7.68 4.96
C ILE A 46 5.06 7.45 3.66
N THR A 47 5.63 7.87 2.53
CA THR A 47 5.06 7.49 1.23
C THR A 47 5.50 6.07 0.88
N ALA A 48 4.64 5.31 0.22
CA ALA A 48 4.93 3.96 -0.21
C ALA A 48 4.35 3.72 -1.60
N VAL A 49 5.09 2.96 -2.40
CA VAL A 49 4.65 2.55 -3.74
C VAL A 49 4.01 1.18 -3.63
N PHE A 50 2.82 1.06 -4.19
CA PHE A 50 2.05 -0.17 -4.29
C PHE A 50 1.85 -0.58 -5.73
N LYS A 51 1.57 -1.87 -5.94
CA LYS A 51 1.06 -2.40 -7.21
C LYS A 51 -0.16 -3.28 -6.97
N ARG A 52 -0.99 -3.45 -7.99
CA ARG A 52 -1.98 -4.52 -8.05
C ARG A 52 -2.20 -4.97 -9.50
N PRO A 53 -2.61 -6.22 -9.75
CA PRO A 53 -2.95 -6.64 -11.10
C PRO A 53 -4.24 -5.92 -11.56
N VAL A 54 -4.28 -5.43 -12.80
CA VAL A 54 -5.49 -4.78 -13.37
C VAL A 54 -6.63 -5.77 -13.55
N ASP A 55 -6.30 -7.04 -13.79
CA ASP A 55 -7.24 -8.17 -13.79
C ASP A 55 -7.66 -8.61 -12.37
N TYR A 56 -7.44 -7.80 -11.33
CA TYR A 56 -8.04 -8.01 -10.01
C TYR A 56 -9.56 -7.71 -10.10
N VAL A 57 -10.26 -8.54 -10.86
CA VAL A 57 -11.71 -8.71 -10.76
C VAL A 57 -11.90 -9.50 -9.48
N ASP A 58 -12.47 -8.82 -8.49
CA ASP A 58 -13.03 -9.35 -7.25
C ASP A 58 -13.30 -10.86 -7.35
N ALA A 59 -12.35 -11.67 -6.88
CA ALA A 59 -12.55 -13.10 -6.74
C ALA A 59 -13.33 -13.33 -5.43
N ALA A 60 -14.47 -12.65 -5.27
CA ALA A 60 -15.46 -12.96 -4.26
C ALA A 60 -16.67 -13.59 -4.98
N PHE A 61 -16.60 -14.91 -5.17
CA PHE A 61 -17.77 -15.76 -5.32
C PHE A 61 -18.01 -16.50 -4.01
#